data_AF-A0AA36IGR7-F1
#
_entry.id   AF-A0AA36IGR7-F1
#
_cell.length_a   1.000
_cell.length_b   1.000
_cell.length_c   1.000
_cell.angle_alpha   90.00
_cell.angle_beta   90.00
_cell.angle_gamma   90.00
#
_symmetry.space_group_name_H-M   'P 1'
#
loop_
_entity.id
_entity.type
_entity.pdbx_description
1 polymer ?
#
loop_
_entity_poly.entity_id
_entity_poly.type
_entity_poly.pdbx_seq_one_letter_code
_entity_poly.pdbx_strand_id
1 'polypeptide(L)'
;MAVSTSGANMPVSLQTGLETPETPAQTPAQTPVQAQVDIEQHVKHDPNFAQSLQESRRRDLGLETPQIRRFLAQTRFLSLGGFCAGASALEGLDLRKAAGPLDWVRSSARGVAQLLDHNFQGFLDLENFSRRVGDCTVLPARWEGSFWHHDVTQPEVREAMLRRAERFLGSSEANLVFLRVVNGSYELSQLGQLYRSLQQRFPKSRVRLLALVDLQDTECLHMTQELGEDLIVATLNKDSWLAPVVTSDSPVERVRRLMSRTSDAYGRALAAALHVWARAARTLPALWQNMAWLELSLSPFYGGDPHSAAFEPRPVGASIFQALQAATATFVQLPHAVHAVHAVHAVHAVHAVHAAAAQIAAPGAARPAPAPVTPAAPVAPVAPALRPLHPSRVISAA
;
A
#
# COMPACT_ATOMS: atom_id res chain seq x y z
N MET A 1 31.70 -19.63 59.15
CA MET A 1 32.17 -21.04 59.21
C MET A 1 32.45 -21.48 57.79
N ALA A 2 33.69 -21.88 57.53
CA ALA A 2 34.20 -22.30 56.24
C ALA A 2 34.02 -23.82 56.07
N VAL A 3 33.61 -24.25 54.88
CA VAL A 3 33.70 -25.63 54.34
C VAL A 3 33.79 -25.44 52.82
N SER A 4 34.93 -25.60 52.15
CA SER A 4 35.77 -26.78 51.87
C SER A 4 35.28 -27.65 50.69
N THR A 5 36.12 -27.63 49.65
CA THR A 5 36.58 -28.73 48.76
C THR A 5 35.66 -29.38 47.73
N SER A 6 36.11 -29.30 46.46
CA SER A 6 36.33 -30.41 45.49
C SER A 6 36.08 -29.87 44.06
N GLY A 7 37.01 -29.84 43.10
CA GLY A 7 38.15 -30.72 42.85
C GLY A 7 37.83 -31.64 41.67
N ALA A 8 37.92 -31.16 40.43
CA ALA A 8 37.87 -32.00 39.23
C ALA A 8 38.84 -31.48 38.16
N ASN A 9 39.90 -32.26 37.93
CA ASN A 9 40.89 -32.11 36.88
C ASN A 9 40.26 -32.31 35.49
N MET A 10 40.59 -31.44 34.54
CA MET A 10 40.38 -31.66 33.11
C MET A 10 41.74 -31.77 32.42
N PRO A 11 41.90 -32.66 31.42
CA PRO A 11 43.17 -32.90 30.76
C PRO A 11 43.54 -31.74 29.82
N VAL A 12 44.81 -31.33 29.93
CA VAL A 12 45.48 -30.41 29.01
C VAL A 12 45.74 -31.15 27.69
N SER A 13 44.98 -30.82 26.65
CA SER A 13 45.32 -31.19 25.27
C SER A 13 46.28 -30.16 24.69
N LEU A 14 47.53 -30.57 24.49
CA LEU A 14 48.51 -29.87 23.65
C LEU A 14 48.11 -30.04 22.18
N GLN A 15 47.55 -28.99 21.59
CA GLN A 15 47.44 -28.84 20.13
C GLN A 15 48.56 -27.94 19.63
N THR A 16 49.57 -28.57 19.03
CA THR A 16 50.53 -27.96 18.11
C THR A 16 49.93 -27.98 16.71
N GLY A 17 49.84 -26.83 16.03
CA GLY A 17 49.40 -26.81 14.63
C GLY A 17 49.34 -25.43 13.97
N LEU A 18 50.42 -25.09 13.25
CA LEU A 18 50.48 -24.32 12.00
C LEU A 18 49.71 -22.99 11.92
N GLU A 19 50.43 -21.89 12.17
CA GLU A 19 50.09 -20.55 11.71
C GLU A 19 50.11 -20.51 10.17
N THR A 20 48.95 -20.45 9.55
CA THR A 20 48.81 -20.01 8.15
C THR A 20 48.96 -18.48 8.08
N PRO A 21 49.72 -17.93 7.12
CA PRO A 21 49.88 -16.50 6.97
C PRO A 21 48.53 -15.83 6.68
N GLU A 22 48.16 -14.86 7.53
CA GLU A 22 46.99 -14.00 7.34
C GLU A 22 47.12 -13.23 6.03
N THR A 23 46.34 -13.64 5.02
CA THR A 23 46.14 -12.84 3.81
C THR A 23 45.45 -11.54 4.22
N PRO A 24 46.02 -10.36 3.95
CA PRO A 24 45.41 -9.09 4.33
C PRO A 24 44.00 -9.00 3.74
N ALA A 25 43.00 -8.89 4.64
CA ALA A 25 41.61 -8.77 4.27
C ALA A 25 41.45 -7.57 3.33
N GLN A 26 41.18 -7.84 2.05
CA GLN A 26 40.86 -6.81 1.08
C GLN A 26 39.57 -6.13 1.54
N THR A 27 39.68 -4.89 2.00
CA THR A 27 38.53 -4.04 2.29
C THR A 27 37.63 -4.03 1.06
N PRO A 28 36.38 -4.54 1.14
CA PRO A 28 35.50 -4.59 -0.01
C PRO A 28 35.34 -3.18 -0.56
N ALA A 29 35.65 -3.00 -1.83
CA ALA A 29 35.54 -1.72 -2.52
C ALA A 29 34.11 -1.19 -2.31
N GLN A 30 34.00 -0.04 -1.64
CA GLN A 30 32.71 0.61 -1.42
C GLN A 30 32.15 1.02 -2.79
N THR A 31 31.08 0.36 -3.23
CA THR A 31 30.34 0.74 -4.43
C THR A 31 29.88 2.19 -4.26
N PRO A 32 30.11 3.09 -5.24
CA PRO A 32 29.69 4.47 -5.15
C PRO A 32 28.20 4.56 -4.83
N VAL A 33 27.88 5.27 -3.75
CA VAL A 33 26.50 5.51 -3.31
C VAL A 33 25.82 6.35 -4.39
N GLN A 34 24.87 5.77 -5.12
CA GLN A 34 24.04 6.53 -6.06
C GLN A 34 23.28 7.61 -5.27
N ALA A 35 23.35 8.86 -5.75
CA ALA A 35 22.63 9.96 -5.15
C ALA A 35 21.13 9.64 -5.13
N GLN A 36 20.55 9.64 -3.94
CA GLN A 36 19.12 9.36 -3.78
C GLN A 36 18.30 10.51 -4.36
N VAL A 37 17.31 10.16 -5.18
CA VAL A 37 16.39 11.12 -5.77
C VAL A 37 15.46 11.65 -4.68
N ASP A 38 15.47 12.97 -4.45
CA ASP A 38 14.47 13.64 -3.61
C ASP A 38 13.12 13.63 -4.33
N ILE A 39 12.25 12.69 -3.94
CA ILE A 39 10.94 12.50 -4.56
C ILE A 39 10.06 13.76 -4.49
N GLU A 40 10.19 14.60 -3.45
CA GLU A 40 9.39 15.81 -3.32
C GLU A 40 9.83 16.86 -4.34
N GLN A 41 11.13 16.96 -4.60
CA GLN A 41 11.63 17.79 -5.69
C GLN A 41 11.19 17.24 -7.04
N HIS A 42 11.17 15.92 -7.22
CA HIS A 42 10.68 15.33 -8.46
C HIS A 42 9.21 15.67 -8.71
N VAL A 43 8.35 15.49 -7.70
CA VAL A 43 6.91 15.81 -7.77
C VAL A 43 6.69 17.30 -8.09
N LYS A 44 7.45 18.22 -7.47
CA LYS A 44 7.31 19.66 -7.74
C LYS A 44 7.58 20.06 -9.19
N HIS A 45 8.40 19.30 -9.90
CA HIS A 45 8.77 19.59 -11.30
C HIS A 45 8.11 18.62 -12.29
N ASP A 46 7.27 17.70 -11.82
CA ASP A 46 6.59 16.77 -12.71
C ASP A 46 5.50 17.52 -13.50
N PRO A 47 5.57 17.55 -14.85
CA PRO A 47 4.57 18.23 -15.66
C PRO A 47 3.15 17.71 -15.44
N ASN A 48 2.98 16.47 -14.94
CA ASN A 48 1.67 15.91 -14.60
C ASN A 48 0.99 16.63 -13.43
N PHE A 49 1.72 17.42 -12.63
CA PHE A 49 1.20 18.22 -11.54
C PHE A 49 1.19 19.72 -11.86
N ALA A 50 1.35 20.10 -13.14
CA ALA A 50 1.18 21.49 -13.56
C ALA A 50 -0.22 22.00 -13.17
N GLN A 51 -0.27 23.25 -12.68
CA GLN A 51 -1.51 23.87 -12.18
C GLN A 51 -2.67 23.81 -13.19
N SER A 52 -2.40 24.06 -14.47
CA SER A 52 -3.41 24.00 -15.53
C SER A 52 -4.03 22.59 -15.69
N LEU A 53 -3.25 21.53 -15.50
CA LEU A 53 -3.75 20.15 -15.53
C LEU A 53 -4.53 19.82 -14.26
N GLN A 54 -4.08 20.28 -13.08
CA GLN A 54 -4.83 20.12 -11.82
C GLN A 54 -6.21 20.80 -11.93
N GLU A 55 -6.27 22.03 -12.43
CA GLU A 55 -7.52 22.76 -12.66
C GLU A 55 -8.43 22.06 -13.67
N SER A 56 -7.87 21.53 -14.77
CA SER A 56 -8.63 20.73 -15.75
C SER A 56 -9.24 19.49 -15.09
N ARG A 57 -8.43 18.68 -14.39
CA ARG A 57 -8.91 17.48 -13.71
C ARG A 57 -10.03 17.78 -12.71
N ARG A 58 -9.86 18.82 -11.89
CA ARG A 58 -10.89 19.23 -10.93
C ARG A 58 -12.20 19.61 -11.63
N ARG A 59 -12.13 20.33 -12.74
CA ARG A 59 -13.30 20.69 -13.55
C ARG A 59 -13.98 19.44 -14.12
N ASP A 60 -13.21 18.53 -14.72
CA ASP A 60 -13.70 17.31 -15.35
C ASP A 60 -14.36 16.37 -14.33
N LEU A 61 -13.89 16.37 -13.09
CA LEU A 61 -14.45 15.61 -11.97
C LEU A 61 -15.57 16.34 -11.21
N GLY A 62 -15.98 17.53 -11.68
CA GLY A 62 -17.06 18.31 -11.08
C GLY A 62 -16.74 18.88 -9.70
N LEU A 63 -15.46 19.07 -9.36
CA LEU A 63 -15.01 19.61 -8.07
C LEU A 63 -15.12 21.14 -7.98
N GLU A 64 -15.47 21.81 -9.08
CA GLU A 64 -15.63 23.27 -9.14
C GLU A 64 -17.05 23.76 -8.80
N THR A 65 -17.97 22.86 -8.44
CA THR A 65 -19.33 23.26 -8.00
C THR A 65 -19.26 24.07 -6.68
N PRO A 66 -20.16 25.05 -6.47
CA PRO A 66 -20.13 25.88 -5.25
C PRO A 66 -20.16 25.08 -3.94
N GLN A 67 -20.93 23.99 -3.91
CA GLN A 67 -21.06 23.10 -2.75
C GLN A 67 -19.74 22.41 -2.44
N ILE A 68 -19.08 21.83 -3.46
CA ILE A 68 -17.80 21.16 -3.28
C ILE A 68 -16.70 22.17 -2.94
N ARG A 69 -16.62 23.32 -3.62
CA ARG A 69 -15.61 24.33 -3.30
C ARG A 69 -15.69 24.80 -1.85
N ARG A 70 -16.89 24.96 -1.29
CA ARG A 70 -17.08 25.27 0.13
C ARG A 70 -16.55 24.15 1.02
N PHE A 71 -16.87 22.89 0.70
CA PHE A 71 -16.35 21.74 1.43
C PHE A 71 -14.82 21.69 1.40
N LEU A 72 -14.22 21.82 0.21
CA LEU A 72 -12.76 21.80 0.03
C LEU A 72 -12.07 22.92 0.81
N ALA A 73 -12.63 24.13 0.82
CA ALA A 73 -12.05 25.28 1.53
C ALA A 73 -11.98 25.10 3.06
N GLN A 74 -12.74 24.16 3.63
CA GLN A 74 -12.83 23.89 5.07
C GLN A 74 -12.25 22.52 5.45
N THR A 75 -11.56 21.86 4.51
CA THR A 75 -11.13 20.48 4.65
C THR A 75 -9.64 20.37 4.34
N ARG A 76 -8.92 19.68 5.22
CA ARG A 76 -7.55 19.26 4.97
C ARG A 76 -7.50 17.78 4.59
N PHE A 77 -6.68 17.49 3.60
CA PHE A 77 -6.50 16.16 3.02
C PHE A 77 -5.14 15.59 3.41
N LEU A 78 -5.13 14.32 3.82
CA LEU A 78 -3.93 13.64 4.29
C LEU A 78 -3.89 12.21 3.76
N SER A 79 -2.76 11.79 3.19
CA SER A 79 -2.52 10.38 2.89
C SER A 79 -2.14 9.62 4.16
N LEU A 80 -2.63 8.38 4.28
CA LEU A 80 -2.23 7.42 5.30
C LEU A 80 -1.28 6.34 4.73
N GLY A 81 -0.68 6.61 3.57
CA GLY A 81 0.25 5.72 2.90
C GLY A 81 -0.44 4.50 2.29
N GLY A 82 0.27 3.37 2.30
CA GLY A 82 -0.11 2.13 1.63
C GLY A 82 0.46 2.05 0.22
N PHE A 83 0.30 3.09 -0.58
CA PHE A 83 0.96 3.25 -1.89
C PHE A 83 1.13 4.73 -2.24
N CYS A 84 2.24 5.07 -2.91
CA CYS A 84 2.60 6.46 -3.25
C CYS A 84 1.57 7.16 -4.16
N ALA A 85 0.86 6.41 -5.02
CA ALA A 85 -0.14 7.00 -5.91
C ALA A 85 -1.29 7.68 -5.14
N GLY A 86 -1.53 7.34 -3.87
CA GLY A 86 -2.49 8.07 -3.02
C GLY A 86 -2.08 9.53 -2.80
N ALA A 87 -0.80 9.78 -2.49
CA ALA A 87 -0.28 11.15 -2.37
C ALA A 87 -0.26 11.86 -3.73
N SER A 88 0.11 11.15 -4.81
CA SER A 88 0.03 11.67 -6.18
C SER A 88 -1.39 12.06 -6.58
N ALA A 89 -2.42 11.32 -6.16
CA ALA A 89 -3.81 11.65 -6.46
C ALA A 89 -4.25 12.94 -5.76
N LEU A 90 -3.84 13.13 -4.50
CA LEU A 90 -4.09 14.38 -3.77
C LEU A 90 -3.35 15.56 -4.42
N GLU A 91 -2.11 15.37 -4.85
CA GLU A 91 -1.32 16.38 -5.58
C GLU A 91 -1.96 16.69 -6.94
N GLY A 92 -2.37 15.69 -7.70
CA GLY A 92 -2.97 15.83 -9.03
C GLY A 92 -4.31 16.57 -9.04
N LEU A 93 -4.95 16.71 -7.88
CA LEU A 93 -6.18 17.49 -7.68
C LEU A 93 -5.95 18.78 -6.88
N ASP A 94 -4.70 19.19 -6.62
CA ASP A 94 -4.37 20.33 -5.76
C ASP A 94 -5.07 20.28 -4.37
N LEU A 95 -5.22 19.07 -3.82
CA LEU A 95 -5.78 18.85 -2.48
C LEU A 95 -4.67 18.67 -1.43
N ARG A 96 -3.47 18.30 -1.86
CA ARG A 96 -2.28 18.17 -1.00
C ARG A 96 -1.62 19.53 -0.77
N LYS A 97 -1.93 20.18 0.36
CA LYS A 97 -1.34 21.50 0.69
C LYS A 97 0.01 21.44 1.39
N ALA A 98 0.37 20.29 1.95
CA ALA A 98 1.66 20.04 2.55
C ALA A 98 1.96 18.54 2.55
N ALA A 99 3.25 18.19 2.51
CA ALA A 99 3.68 16.81 2.68
C ALA A 99 3.30 16.27 4.07
N GLY A 100 2.65 15.11 4.07
CA GLY A 100 2.35 14.29 5.25
C GLY A 100 3.50 13.36 5.62
N PRO A 101 3.51 12.82 6.85
CA PRO A 101 4.53 11.86 7.29
C PRO A 101 4.39 10.50 6.59
N LEU A 102 3.18 10.15 6.14
CA LEU A 102 2.89 8.89 5.47
C LEU A 102 2.73 9.05 3.95
N ASP A 103 3.11 10.21 3.41
CA ASP A 103 3.28 10.34 1.97
C ASP A 103 4.50 9.51 1.55
N TRP A 104 4.39 8.80 0.43
CA TRP A 104 5.52 8.04 -0.14
C TRP A 104 6.06 6.90 0.77
N VAL A 105 5.30 6.45 1.76
CA VAL A 105 5.65 5.28 2.58
C VAL A 105 4.74 4.10 2.28
N ARG A 106 5.25 2.90 2.55
CA ARG A 106 4.41 1.71 2.69
C ARG A 106 4.03 1.55 4.15
N SER A 107 2.80 1.16 4.39
CA SER A 107 2.23 1.04 5.73
C SER A 107 1.08 0.04 5.72
N SER A 108 0.91 -0.75 6.78
CA SER A 108 -0.33 -1.49 7.04
C SER A 108 -1.37 -0.60 7.73
N ALA A 109 -2.67 -0.93 7.63
CA ALA A 109 -3.72 -0.19 8.34
C ALA A 109 -3.52 -0.27 9.87
N ARG A 110 -3.16 -1.45 10.38
CA ARG A 110 -2.76 -1.67 11.76
C ARG A 110 -1.57 -0.81 12.19
N GLY A 111 -0.54 -0.73 11.36
CA GLY A 111 0.65 0.07 11.62
C GLY A 111 0.36 1.57 11.74
N VAL A 112 -0.50 2.08 10.86
CA VAL A 112 -0.98 3.46 10.95
C VAL A 112 -1.80 3.69 12.23
N ALA A 113 -2.68 2.76 12.60
CA ALA A 113 -3.42 2.85 13.86
C ALA A 113 -2.47 2.88 15.07
N GLN A 114 -1.46 2.01 15.10
CA GLN A 114 -0.44 1.99 16.14
C GLN A 114 0.31 3.33 16.24
N LEU A 115 0.71 3.93 15.11
CA LEU A 115 1.34 5.25 15.11
C LEU A 115 0.40 6.31 15.69
N LEU A 116 -0.88 6.31 15.34
CA LEU A 116 -1.85 7.27 15.88
C LEU A 116 -2.03 7.10 17.39
N ASP A 117 -2.19 5.87 17.85
CA ASP A 117 -2.40 5.52 19.26
C ASP A 117 -1.20 5.93 20.13
N HIS A 118 0.01 5.93 19.56
CA HIS A 118 1.25 6.32 20.24
C HIS A 118 1.77 7.71 19.83
N ASN A 119 0.95 8.56 19.20
CA ASN A 119 1.34 9.91 18.79
C ASN A 119 2.64 9.94 17.95
N PHE A 120 2.79 8.98 17.04
CA PHE A 120 3.97 8.75 16.20
C PHE A 120 5.28 8.50 16.99
N GLN A 121 5.19 8.13 18.27
CA GLN A 121 6.35 7.59 18.98
C GLN A 121 6.82 6.31 18.27
N GLY A 122 8.13 6.22 18.05
CA GLY A 122 8.74 5.12 17.30
C GLY A 122 8.52 5.17 15.78
N PHE A 123 8.02 6.28 15.22
CA PHE A 123 7.82 6.41 13.77
C PHE A 123 9.08 6.18 12.95
N LEU A 124 10.24 6.56 13.49
CA LEU A 124 11.56 6.42 12.86
C LEU A 124 12.39 5.32 13.52
N ASP A 125 11.76 4.43 14.30
CA ASP A 125 12.41 3.26 14.86
C ASP A 125 12.50 2.19 13.77
N LEU A 126 13.66 2.16 13.12
CA LEU A 126 13.96 1.22 12.05
C LEU A 126 14.28 -0.17 12.61
N GLU A 127 14.09 -1.18 11.76
CA GLU A 127 14.72 -2.46 11.97
C GLU A 127 16.23 -2.37 11.72
N ASN A 128 17.00 -3.29 12.31
CA ASN A 128 18.47 -3.30 12.21
C ASN A 128 18.99 -3.79 10.83
N PHE A 129 18.18 -3.70 9.78
CA PHE A 129 18.55 -4.09 8.43
C PHE A 129 17.88 -3.18 7.40
N SER A 130 18.58 -2.95 6.29
CA SER A 130 18.00 -2.38 5.07
C SER A 130 17.94 -3.45 3.99
N ARG A 131 17.04 -3.29 3.03
CA ARG A 131 16.89 -4.22 1.91
C ARG A 131 16.89 -3.47 0.59
N ARG A 132 17.62 -3.98 -0.40
CA ARG A 132 17.46 -3.51 -1.79
C ARG A 132 16.30 -4.24 -2.45
N VAL A 133 15.37 -3.48 -3.00
CA VAL A 133 14.25 -3.98 -3.82
C VAL A 133 14.30 -3.23 -5.16
N GLY A 134 14.85 -3.90 -6.18
CA GLY A 134 15.23 -3.23 -7.42
C GLY A 134 16.27 -2.14 -7.15
N ASP A 135 16.00 -0.94 -7.63
CA ASP A 135 16.88 0.23 -7.45
C ASP A 135 16.62 1.01 -6.15
N CYS A 136 15.63 0.58 -5.35
CA CYS A 136 15.28 1.26 -4.10
C CYS A 136 15.94 0.60 -2.88
N THR A 137 16.43 1.42 -1.96
CA THR A 137 16.76 0.98 -0.59
C THR A 137 15.52 1.14 0.27
N VAL A 138 15.04 0.02 0.82
CA VAL A 138 13.90 -0.03 1.73
C VAL A 138 14.45 -0.01 3.15
N LEU A 139 13.90 0.90 3.96
CA LEU A 139 14.16 0.99 5.40
C LEU A 139 12.90 0.54 6.16
N PRO A 140 12.83 -0.72 6.60
CA PRO A 140 11.70 -1.24 7.36
C PRO A 140 11.63 -0.58 8.73
N ALA A 141 10.41 -0.30 9.18
CA ALA A 141 10.14 0.30 10.48
C ALA A 141 9.30 -0.63 11.36
N ARG A 142 9.50 -0.54 12.67
CA ARG A 142 8.90 -1.45 13.68
C ARG A 142 7.37 -1.40 13.77
N TRP A 143 6.76 -0.35 13.23
CA TRP A 143 5.32 -0.15 13.21
C TRP A 143 4.62 -0.81 12.01
N GLU A 144 5.23 -1.80 11.35
CA GLU A 144 4.68 -2.46 10.13
C GLU A 144 4.56 -1.56 8.89
N GLY A 145 5.55 -0.68 8.72
CA GLY A 145 5.71 0.07 7.48
C GLY A 145 7.17 0.13 7.05
N SER A 146 7.42 0.91 6.01
CA SER A 146 8.77 1.11 5.50
C SER A 146 8.90 2.40 4.69
N PHE A 147 10.11 2.95 4.68
CA PHE A 147 10.49 4.12 3.89
C PHE A 147 11.16 3.66 2.59
N TRP A 148 10.64 4.17 1.46
CA TRP A 148 11.09 3.77 0.11
C TRP A 148 11.81 4.89 -0.62
N HIS A 149 11.35 6.12 -0.41
CA HIS A 149 11.83 7.31 -1.11
C HIS A 149 12.62 8.26 -0.21
N HIS A 150 12.69 7.97 1.09
CA HIS A 150 13.35 8.78 2.10
C HIS A 150 14.40 7.96 2.82
N ASP A 151 15.66 8.39 2.77
CA ASP A 151 16.71 7.83 3.62
C ASP A 151 16.66 8.53 4.97
N VAL A 152 15.85 7.97 5.86
CA VAL A 152 15.67 8.47 7.21
C VAL A 152 16.86 8.16 8.14
N THR A 153 17.93 7.56 7.62
CA THR A 153 19.22 7.49 8.32
C THR A 153 19.97 8.83 8.26
N GLN A 154 19.65 9.68 7.26
CA GLN A 154 20.19 11.03 7.19
C GLN A 154 19.51 11.95 8.22
N PRO A 155 20.27 12.70 9.03
CA PRO A 155 19.71 13.56 10.08
C PRO A 155 18.68 14.57 9.59
N GLU A 156 18.93 15.21 8.45
CA GLU A 156 18.06 16.24 7.87
C GLU A 156 16.73 15.67 7.36
N VAL A 157 16.76 14.47 6.78
CA VAL A 157 15.55 13.75 6.34
C VAL A 157 14.75 13.31 7.56
N ARG A 158 15.43 12.80 8.59
CA ARG A 158 14.82 12.42 9.88
C ARG A 158 14.10 13.60 10.52
N GLU A 159 14.76 14.75 10.61
CA GLU A 159 14.16 15.98 11.15
C GLU A 159 12.96 16.44 10.33
N ALA A 160 13.07 16.40 9.00
CA ALA A 160 11.96 16.73 8.11
C ALA A 160 10.73 15.82 8.31
N MET A 161 10.96 14.52 8.51
CA MET A 161 9.89 13.54 8.77
C MET A 161 9.23 13.75 10.14
N LEU A 162 10.01 14.08 11.19
CA LEU A 162 9.46 14.43 12.50
C LEU A 162 8.59 15.69 12.43
N ARG A 163 9.05 16.76 11.76
CA ARG A 163 8.24 17.97 11.56
C ARG A 163 6.94 17.69 10.79
N ARG A 164 6.97 16.76 9.82
CA ARG A 164 5.74 16.32 9.10
C ARG A 164 4.78 15.59 10.05
N ALA A 165 5.29 14.72 10.92
CA ALA A 165 4.49 14.02 11.93
C ALA A 165 3.89 15.00 12.95
N GLU A 166 4.67 15.95 13.45
CA GLU A 166 4.18 17.01 14.35
C GLU A 166 3.07 17.84 13.71
N ARG A 167 3.25 18.29 12.46
CA ARG A 167 2.21 19.04 11.72
C ARG A 167 0.97 18.19 11.39
N PHE A 168 1.13 16.89 11.23
CA PHE A 168 0.00 15.96 11.10
C PHE A 168 -0.79 15.89 12.41
N LEU A 169 -0.09 15.69 13.53
CA LEU A 169 -0.67 15.53 14.86
C LEU A 169 -1.24 16.82 15.45
N GLY A 170 -0.69 17.97 15.06
CA GLY A 170 -1.10 19.31 15.50
C GLY A 170 -2.17 19.95 14.61
N SER A 171 -2.81 19.19 13.71
CA SER A 171 -3.87 19.74 12.86
C SER A 171 -5.07 20.21 13.70
N SER A 172 -5.47 21.46 13.49
CA SER A 172 -6.63 22.09 14.14
C SER A 172 -7.82 22.29 13.19
N GLU A 173 -7.76 21.70 12.01
CA GLU A 173 -8.78 21.85 10.96
C GLU A 173 -10.11 21.25 11.39
N ALA A 174 -11.21 21.94 11.06
CA ALA A 174 -12.54 21.48 11.43
C ALA A 174 -12.94 20.19 10.69
N ASN A 175 -12.48 20.00 9.44
CA ASN A 175 -12.69 18.77 8.68
C ASN A 175 -11.36 18.16 8.25
N LEU A 176 -11.22 16.86 8.49
CA LEU A 176 -10.08 16.07 8.06
C LEU A 176 -10.56 14.93 7.17
N VAL A 177 -10.01 14.85 5.96
CA VAL A 177 -10.22 13.72 5.05
C VAL A 177 -8.92 12.96 4.92
N PHE A 178 -8.96 11.69 5.31
CA PHE A 178 -7.86 10.76 5.19
C PHE A 178 -8.05 9.87 3.98
N LEU A 179 -7.00 9.70 3.19
CA LEU A 179 -6.95 8.77 2.06
C LEU A 179 -6.07 7.58 2.44
N ARG A 180 -6.62 6.36 2.34
CA ARG A 180 -5.90 5.12 2.60
C ARG A 180 -5.93 4.24 1.37
N VAL A 181 -4.76 3.89 0.84
CA VAL A 181 -4.67 2.78 -0.12
C VAL A 181 -4.56 1.49 0.68
N VAL A 182 -5.54 0.61 0.54
CA VAL A 182 -5.59 -0.65 1.26
C VAL A 182 -4.52 -1.60 0.71
N ASN A 183 -3.74 -2.19 1.61
CA ASN A 183 -2.65 -3.07 1.18
C ASN A 183 -3.13 -4.44 0.66
N GLY A 184 -4.35 -4.85 1.00
CA GLY A 184 -4.96 -6.09 0.56
C GLY A 184 -6.32 -6.26 1.24
N SER A 185 -7.14 -7.17 0.74
CA SER A 185 -8.52 -7.35 1.25
C SER A 185 -8.57 -7.63 2.75
N TYR A 186 -7.53 -8.28 3.29
CA TYR A 186 -7.41 -8.58 4.72
C TYR A 186 -7.38 -7.33 5.63
N GLU A 187 -7.06 -6.14 5.11
CA GLU A 187 -7.08 -4.91 5.92
C GLU A 187 -8.49 -4.34 6.13
N LEU A 188 -9.51 -4.82 5.41
CA LEU A 188 -10.87 -4.28 5.51
C LEU A 188 -11.39 -4.36 6.95
N SER A 189 -11.26 -5.54 7.56
CA SER A 189 -11.51 -5.76 9.00
C SER A 189 -10.77 -4.79 9.94
N GLN A 190 -9.62 -4.24 9.53
CA GLN A 190 -8.79 -3.32 10.33
C GLN A 190 -9.22 -1.85 10.17
N LEU A 191 -9.98 -1.51 9.12
CA LEU A 191 -10.40 -0.14 8.85
C LEU A 191 -11.24 0.45 9.97
N GLY A 192 -12.07 -0.36 10.64
CA GLY A 192 -12.84 0.09 11.79
C GLY A 192 -11.97 0.53 12.97
N GLN A 193 -10.87 -0.19 13.25
CA GLN A 193 -9.91 0.21 14.27
C GLN A 193 -9.16 1.48 13.85
N LEU A 194 -8.62 1.52 12.63
CA LEU A 194 -7.93 2.69 12.10
C LEU A 194 -8.80 3.95 12.17
N TYR A 195 -10.07 3.84 11.78
CA TYR A 195 -11.01 4.96 11.82
C TYR A 195 -11.24 5.46 13.24
N ARG A 196 -11.41 4.56 14.22
CA ARG A 196 -11.52 4.94 15.64
C ARG A 196 -10.25 5.63 16.16
N SER A 197 -9.06 5.12 15.83
CA SER A 197 -7.79 5.76 16.20
C SER A 197 -7.68 7.18 15.64
N LEU A 198 -8.13 7.41 14.40
CA LEU A 198 -8.20 8.76 13.82
C LEU A 198 -9.17 9.67 14.57
N GLN A 199 -10.39 9.19 14.88
CA GLN A 199 -11.39 9.95 15.62
C GLN A 199 -10.89 10.33 17.02
N GLN A 200 -10.27 9.38 17.73
CA GLN A 200 -9.68 9.60 19.04
C GLN A 200 -8.53 10.59 18.99
N ARG A 201 -7.71 10.54 17.94
CA ARG A 201 -6.57 11.45 17.75
C ARG A 201 -7.01 12.87 17.41
N PHE A 202 -8.12 13.03 16.69
CA PHE A 202 -8.62 14.33 16.25
C PHE A 202 -10.06 14.60 16.75
N PRO A 203 -10.29 14.64 18.06
CA PRO A 203 -11.65 14.68 18.63
C PRO A 203 -12.39 16.00 18.38
N LYS A 204 -11.67 17.05 17.99
CA LYS A 204 -12.23 18.38 17.66
C LYS A 204 -12.54 18.54 16.17
N SER A 205 -12.20 17.54 15.35
CA SER A 205 -12.36 17.58 13.90
C SER A 205 -13.41 16.56 13.48
N ARG A 206 -14.16 16.86 12.42
CA ARG A 206 -14.94 15.83 11.72
C ARG A 206 -13.98 15.01 10.85
N VAL A 207 -13.71 13.79 11.31
CA VAL A 207 -12.82 12.84 10.65
C VAL A 207 -13.58 12.01 9.63
N ARG A 208 -13.08 12.02 8.39
CA ARG A 208 -13.55 11.19 7.29
C ARG A 208 -12.43 10.34 6.72
N LEU A 209 -12.74 9.12 6.31
CA LEU A 209 -11.78 8.17 5.76
C LEU A 209 -12.30 7.63 4.43
N LEU A 210 -11.48 7.76 3.38
CA LEU A 210 -11.65 7.05 2.12
C LEU A 210 -10.62 5.92 2.05
N ALA A 211 -11.09 4.68 2.01
CA ALA A 211 -10.26 3.50 1.78
C ALA A 211 -10.39 3.04 0.32
N LEU A 212 -9.26 2.93 -0.39
CA LEU A 212 -9.18 2.51 -1.79
C LEU A 212 -8.81 1.04 -1.87
N VAL A 213 -9.63 0.24 -2.56
CA VAL A 213 -9.46 -1.21 -2.72
C VAL A 213 -9.20 -1.50 -4.20
N ASP A 214 -7.97 -1.90 -4.50
CA ASP A 214 -7.52 -2.21 -5.86
C ASP A 214 -7.98 -3.59 -6.36
N LEU A 215 -7.81 -3.82 -7.66
CA LEU A 215 -8.05 -5.09 -8.34
C LEU A 215 -9.48 -5.64 -8.24
N GLN A 216 -10.46 -4.74 -8.32
CA GLN A 216 -11.87 -5.10 -8.33
C GLN A 216 -12.40 -5.16 -9.77
N ASP A 217 -13.50 -5.89 -9.98
CA ASP A 217 -14.12 -5.98 -11.31
C ASP A 217 -15.01 -4.75 -11.61
N THR A 218 -15.47 -4.06 -10.57
CA THR A 218 -16.36 -2.91 -10.66
C THR A 218 -15.83 -1.73 -9.84
N GLU A 219 -15.99 -0.52 -10.37
CA GLU A 219 -15.77 0.72 -9.60
C GLU A 219 -17.08 1.09 -8.89
N CYS A 220 -17.02 1.20 -7.56
CA CYS A 220 -18.19 1.53 -6.73
C CYS A 220 -17.74 2.19 -5.44
N LEU A 221 -18.65 2.97 -4.84
CA LEU A 221 -18.50 3.43 -3.47
C LEU A 221 -19.36 2.57 -2.56
N HIS A 222 -18.82 2.22 -1.40
CA HIS A 222 -19.48 1.44 -0.37
C HIS A 222 -19.44 2.18 0.97
N MET A 223 -20.50 2.00 1.74
CA MET A 223 -20.58 2.42 3.15
C MET A 223 -21.05 1.23 3.98
N THR A 224 -20.78 1.27 5.28
CA THR A 224 -21.32 0.30 6.23
C THR A 224 -22.23 1.00 7.23
N GLN A 225 -23.29 0.33 7.67
CA GLN A 225 -24.17 0.87 8.72
C GLN A 225 -23.42 1.07 10.04
N GLU A 226 -22.49 0.16 10.35
CA GLU A 226 -21.69 0.17 11.57
C GLU A 226 -20.78 1.40 11.69
N LEU A 227 -20.09 1.80 10.61
CA LEU A 227 -19.09 2.86 10.64
C LEU A 227 -19.61 4.22 10.13
N GLY A 228 -20.84 4.24 9.60
CA GLY A 228 -21.53 5.45 9.17
C GLY A 228 -21.04 6.03 7.84
N GLU A 229 -21.47 7.25 7.54
CA GLU A 229 -21.23 7.93 6.26
C GLU A 229 -19.83 8.57 6.11
N ASP A 230 -19.10 8.69 7.22
CA ASP A 230 -17.79 9.32 7.25
C ASP A 230 -16.65 8.35 6.89
N LEU A 231 -16.94 7.05 6.78
CA LEU A 231 -16.03 6.05 6.20
C LEU A 231 -16.61 5.51 4.90
N ILE A 232 -15.92 5.77 3.79
CA ILE A 232 -16.26 5.25 2.46
C ILE A 232 -15.17 4.28 2.01
N VAL A 233 -15.57 3.13 1.48
CA VAL A 233 -14.68 2.21 0.78
C VAL A 233 -14.94 2.34 -0.72
N ALA A 234 -13.94 2.65 -1.51
CA ALA A 234 -14.04 2.71 -2.96
C ALA A 234 -13.32 1.51 -3.59
N THR A 235 -14.04 0.77 -4.43
CA THR A 235 -13.45 -0.29 -5.26
C THR A 235 -12.93 0.30 -6.56
N LEU A 236 -11.78 -0.18 -7.00
CA LEU A 236 -11.09 0.31 -8.18
C LEU A 236 -10.90 -0.81 -9.19
N ASN A 237 -11.19 -0.51 -10.45
CA ASN A 237 -11.13 -1.51 -11.49
C ASN A 237 -9.69 -2.02 -11.69
N LYS A 238 -9.53 -3.33 -11.79
CA LYS A 238 -8.25 -4.01 -12.04
C LYS A 238 -7.51 -3.51 -13.28
N ASP A 239 -8.20 -2.94 -14.26
CA ASP A 239 -7.61 -2.40 -15.48
C ASP A 239 -6.65 -1.24 -15.20
N SER A 240 -6.82 -0.50 -14.10
CA SER A 240 -5.85 0.52 -13.67
C SER A 240 -4.43 -0.05 -13.48
N TRP A 241 -4.34 -1.32 -13.06
CA TRP A 241 -3.11 -2.08 -12.84
C TRP A 241 -2.74 -2.97 -14.02
N LEU A 242 -3.73 -3.69 -14.56
CA LEU A 242 -3.53 -4.76 -15.55
C LEU A 242 -3.58 -4.27 -16.99
N ALA A 243 -3.83 -2.97 -17.22
CA ALA A 243 -3.87 -2.42 -18.57
C ALA A 243 -2.56 -2.75 -19.33
N PRO A 244 -2.66 -3.18 -20.60
CA PRO A 244 -1.54 -3.71 -21.36
C PRO A 244 -0.31 -2.83 -21.26
N VAL A 245 0.81 -3.48 -20.92
CA VAL A 245 2.12 -2.83 -20.98
C VAL A 245 2.49 -2.72 -22.44
N VAL A 246 2.70 -1.48 -22.91
CA VAL A 246 3.28 -1.25 -24.23
C VAL A 246 4.73 -1.75 -24.19
N THR A 247 5.02 -2.76 -25.01
CA THR A 247 6.25 -3.57 -24.92
C THR A 247 7.51 -2.79 -25.29
N SER A 248 7.38 -1.68 -26.01
CA SER A 248 8.47 -0.80 -26.43
C SER A 248 8.98 0.12 -25.31
N ASP A 249 8.30 0.19 -24.17
CA ASP A 249 8.67 1.17 -23.15
C ASP A 249 9.80 0.73 -22.24
N SER A 250 10.61 1.71 -21.87
CA SER A 250 11.61 1.55 -20.83
C SER A 250 10.96 1.20 -19.49
N PRO A 251 11.67 0.52 -18.57
CA PRO A 251 11.17 0.25 -17.22
C PRO A 251 10.65 1.50 -16.50
N VAL A 252 11.37 2.63 -16.62
CA VAL A 252 10.99 3.91 -16.02
C VAL A 252 9.66 4.41 -16.56
N GLU A 253 9.47 4.34 -17.88
CA GLU A 253 8.24 4.81 -18.52
C GLU A 253 7.04 3.92 -18.16
N ARG A 254 7.26 2.61 -17.99
CA ARG A 254 6.22 1.70 -17.47
C ARG A 254 5.77 2.09 -16.06
N VAL A 255 6.70 2.37 -15.16
CA VAL A 255 6.38 2.82 -13.78
C VAL A 255 5.66 4.16 -13.81
N ARG A 256 6.13 5.12 -14.62
CA ARG A 256 5.49 6.44 -14.77
C ARG A 256 4.03 6.32 -15.19
N ARG A 257 3.73 5.52 -16.22
CA ARG A 257 2.35 5.35 -16.67
C ARG A 257 1.49 4.58 -15.67
N LEU A 258 2.05 3.57 -15.01
CA LEU A 258 1.34 2.88 -13.94
C LEU A 258 0.95 3.86 -12.83
N MET A 259 1.90 4.70 -12.38
CA MET A 259 1.67 5.75 -11.39
C MET A 259 0.61 6.76 -11.84
N SER A 260 0.66 7.21 -13.09
CA SER A 260 -0.35 8.11 -13.65
C SER A 260 -1.74 7.48 -13.64
N ARG A 261 -1.89 6.26 -14.19
CA ARG A 261 -3.19 5.57 -14.28
C ARG A 261 -3.81 5.30 -12.91
N THR A 262 -3.00 4.81 -11.97
CA THR A 262 -3.45 4.52 -10.60
C THR A 262 -3.80 5.80 -9.85
N SER A 263 -2.95 6.83 -9.93
CA SER A 263 -3.25 8.16 -9.37
C SER A 263 -4.54 8.77 -9.95
N ASP A 264 -4.78 8.65 -11.25
CA ASP A 264 -6.00 9.14 -11.88
C ASP A 264 -7.24 8.35 -11.41
N ALA A 265 -7.14 7.02 -11.28
CA ALA A 265 -8.22 6.19 -10.73
C ALA A 265 -8.54 6.56 -9.27
N TYR A 266 -7.50 6.78 -8.47
CA TYR A 266 -7.62 7.20 -7.08
C TYR A 266 -8.25 8.61 -6.98
N GLY A 267 -7.87 9.52 -7.86
CA GLY A 267 -8.45 10.85 -7.97
C GLY A 267 -9.94 10.82 -8.31
N ARG A 268 -10.38 9.94 -9.22
CA ARG A 268 -11.80 9.74 -9.54
C ARG A 268 -12.59 9.22 -8.34
N ALA A 269 -12.07 8.21 -7.64
CA ALA A 269 -12.70 7.67 -6.44
C ALA A 269 -12.80 8.72 -5.31
N LEU A 270 -11.73 9.50 -5.11
CA LEU A 270 -11.74 10.62 -4.17
C LEU A 270 -12.77 11.67 -4.55
N ALA A 271 -12.83 12.08 -5.81
CA ALA A 271 -13.84 13.02 -6.27
C ALA A 271 -15.26 12.50 -6.00
N ALA A 272 -15.55 11.24 -6.32
CA ALA A 272 -16.85 10.62 -6.06
C ALA A 272 -17.21 10.64 -4.56
N ALA A 273 -16.27 10.31 -3.67
CA ALA A 273 -16.47 10.39 -2.22
C ALA A 273 -16.72 11.83 -1.75
N LEU A 274 -16.02 12.81 -2.33
CA LEU A 274 -16.24 14.23 -2.02
C LEU A 274 -17.63 14.70 -2.43
N HIS A 275 -18.16 14.24 -3.56
CA HIS A 275 -19.55 14.49 -3.94
C HIS A 275 -20.52 13.94 -2.87
N VAL A 276 -20.25 12.77 -2.30
CA VAL A 276 -21.10 12.18 -1.23
C VAL A 276 -21.06 13.06 0.02
N TRP A 277 -19.87 13.40 0.52
CA TRP A 277 -19.71 14.18 1.74
C TRP A 277 -20.17 15.64 1.61
N ALA A 278 -20.05 16.23 0.42
CA ALA A 278 -20.58 17.56 0.11
C ALA A 278 -22.10 17.56 -0.17
N ARG A 279 -22.78 16.41 -0.06
CA ARG A 279 -24.20 16.23 -0.41
C ARG A 279 -24.52 16.65 -1.85
N ALA A 280 -23.57 16.45 -2.75
CA ALA A 280 -23.66 16.77 -4.17
C ALA A 280 -23.74 15.50 -5.07
N ALA A 281 -23.63 14.31 -4.47
CA ALA A 281 -23.65 13.06 -5.21
C ALA A 281 -25.01 12.79 -5.88
N ARG A 282 -24.95 12.36 -7.14
CA ARG A 282 -26.11 11.85 -7.89
C ARG A 282 -26.41 10.39 -7.57
N THR A 283 -25.39 9.63 -7.20
CA THR A 283 -25.47 8.22 -6.87
C THR A 283 -24.93 8.04 -5.46
N LEU A 284 -25.73 7.41 -4.60
CA LEU A 284 -25.31 7.10 -3.24
C LEU A 284 -24.43 5.85 -3.23
N PRO A 285 -23.48 5.74 -2.28
CA PRO A 285 -22.72 4.51 -2.08
C PRO A 285 -23.64 3.33 -1.76
N ALA A 286 -23.26 2.13 -2.20
CA ALA A 286 -23.92 0.90 -1.80
C ALA A 286 -23.77 0.68 -0.29
N LEU A 287 -24.87 0.39 0.39
CA LEU A 287 -24.90 0.24 1.84
C LEU A 287 -24.81 -1.22 2.25
N TRP A 288 -23.84 -1.53 3.10
CA TRP A 288 -23.63 -2.84 3.69
C TRP A 288 -23.96 -2.84 5.17
N GLN A 289 -24.34 -4.00 5.72
CA GLN A 289 -24.64 -4.10 7.15
C GLN A 289 -23.38 -3.87 8.00
N ASN A 290 -22.25 -4.48 7.63
CA ASN A 290 -20.98 -4.35 8.32
C ASN A 290 -19.81 -4.59 7.35
N MET A 291 -18.59 -4.40 7.85
CA MET A 291 -17.37 -4.55 7.04
C MET A 291 -17.12 -5.99 6.59
N ALA A 292 -17.52 -7.00 7.37
CA ALA A 292 -17.33 -8.40 7.01
C ALA A 292 -18.16 -8.80 5.77
N TRP A 293 -19.41 -8.33 5.67
CA TRP A 293 -20.23 -8.54 4.48
C TRP A 293 -19.66 -7.87 3.24
N LEU A 294 -19.13 -6.64 3.40
CA LEU A 294 -18.45 -5.95 2.33
C LEU A 294 -17.22 -6.75 1.88
N GLU A 295 -16.34 -7.16 2.79
CA GLU A 295 -15.14 -7.95 2.49
C GLU A 295 -15.45 -9.23 1.70
N LEU A 296 -16.52 -9.95 2.06
CA LEU A 296 -16.96 -11.16 1.34
C LEU A 296 -17.47 -10.89 -0.09
N SER A 297 -17.90 -9.67 -0.39
CA SER A 297 -18.40 -9.28 -1.71
C SER A 297 -17.30 -8.83 -2.69
N LEU A 298 -16.09 -8.61 -2.20
CA LEU A 298 -14.98 -8.06 -2.98
C LEU A 298 -14.09 -9.18 -3.53
N SER A 299 -13.44 -8.88 -4.66
CA SER A 299 -12.42 -9.75 -5.22
C SER A 299 -11.17 -9.68 -4.33
N PRO A 300 -10.70 -10.82 -3.78
CA PRO A 300 -9.59 -10.82 -2.83
C PRO A 300 -8.27 -10.49 -3.53
N PHE A 301 -7.48 -9.61 -2.94
CA PHE A 301 -6.15 -9.25 -3.45
C PHE A 301 -5.11 -9.05 -2.34
N TYR A 302 -3.84 -9.10 -2.72
CA TYR A 302 -2.69 -8.88 -1.84
C TYR A 302 -1.65 -7.97 -2.51
N GLY A 303 -1.29 -6.87 -1.85
CA GLY A 303 -0.37 -5.84 -2.32
C GLY A 303 1.10 -6.02 -1.94
N GLY A 304 1.48 -7.18 -1.38
CA GLY A 304 2.83 -7.39 -0.85
C GLY A 304 2.94 -7.03 0.63
N ASP A 305 4.06 -7.37 1.25
CA ASP A 305 4.33 -7.00 2.65
C ASP A 305 4.72 -5.50 2.73
N PRO A 306 3.93 -4.64 3.41
CA PRO A 306 4.25 -3.22 3.56
C PRO A 306 5.60 -2.94 4.23
N HIS A 307 6.12 -3.91 4.98
CA HIS A 307 7.37 -3.76 5.70
C HIS A 307 8.60 -4.00 4.80
N SER A 308 8.49 -4.84 3.76
CA SER A 308 9.69 -5.32 3.06
C SER A 308 9.58 -5.51 1.54
N ALA A 309 8.38 -5.39 0.96
CA ALA A 309 8.13 -5.63 -0.47
C ALA A 309 7.50 -4.41 -1.14
N ALA A 310 7.66 -4.25 -2.45
CA ALA A 310 7.02 -3.18 -3.22
C ALA A 310 5.50 -3.39 -3.32
N PHE A 311 4.74 -2.35 -3.70
CA PHE A 311 3.29 -2.47 -3.78
C PHE A 311 2.97 -3.07 -5.13
N GLU A 312 2.70 -4.38 -5.12
CA GLU A 312 2.44 -5.17 -6.32
C GLU A 312 1.14 -5.93 -6.09
N PRO A 313 -0.01 -5.25 -6.24
CA PRO A 313 -1.30 -5.87 -6.01
C PRO A 313 -1.47 -7.02 -7.00
N ARG A 314 -1.86 -8.18 -6.46
CA ARG A 314 -2.18 -9.38 -7.23
C ARG A 314 -3.48 -10.00 -6.70
N PRO A 315 -4.30 -10.59 -7.58
CA PRO A 315 -5.44 -11.39 -7.14
C PRO A 315 -4.98 -12.55 -6.26
N VAL A 316 -5.71 -12.83 -5.19
CA VAL A 316 -5.53 -14.06 -4.42
C VAL A 316 -6.32 -15.15 -5.15
N GLY A 317 -5.64 -16.22 -5.57
CA GLY A 317 -6.25 -17.29 -6.34
C GLY A 317 -7.53 -17.84 -5.69
N ALA A 318 -8.56 -18.05 -6.50
CA ALA A 318 -9.90 -18.44 -6.05
C ALA A 318 -9.89 -19.69 -5.16
N SER A 319 -8.97 -20.64 -5.37
CA SER A 319 -8.91 -21.89 -4.59
C SER A 319 -8.56 -21.67 -3.11
N ILE A 320 -7.61 -20.78 -2.81
CA ILE A 320 -7.23 -20.45 -1.43
C ILE A 320 -8.35 -19.67 -0.75
N PHE A 321 -8.97 -18.75 -1.49
CA PHE A 321 -10.06 -17.94 -0.94
C PHE A 321 -11.35 -18.73 -0.74
N GLN A 322 -11.70 -19.64 -1.67
CA GLN A 322 -12.84 -20.54 -1.51
C GLN A 322 -12.62 -21.50 -0.33
N ALA A 323 -11.40 -22.01 -0.13
CA ALA A 323 -11.08 -22.82 1.04
C ALA A 323 -11.24 -22.03 2.35
N LEU A 324 -10.81 -20.76 2.35
CA LEU A 324 -11.01 -19.83 3.46
C LEU A 324 -12.49 -19.54 3.73
N GLN A 325 -13.26 -19.20 2.70
CA GLN A 325 -14.69 -18.92 2.83
C GLN A 325 -15.48 -20.16 3.28
N ALA A 326 -15.15 -21.35 2.77
CA ALA A 326 -15.79 -22.61 3.17
C ALA A 326 -15.55 -22.93 4.64
N ALA A 327 -14.33 -22.68 5.14
CA ALA A 327 -14.01 -22.85 6.55
C ALA A 327 -14.81 -21.88 7.45
N THR A 328 -14.94 -20.62 7.05
CA THR A 328 -15.70 -19.61 7.79
C THR A 328 -17.22 -19.87 7.76
N ALA A 329 -17.78 -20.29 6.61
CA ALA A 329 -19.20 -20.58 6.46
C ALA A 329 -19.66 -21.79 7.31
N THR A 330 -18.79 -22.79 7.45
CA THR A 330 -19.04 -23.96 8.30
C THR A 330 -19.12 -23.58 9.79
N PHE A 331 -18.43 -22.51 10.19
CA PHE A 331 -18.43 -21.99 11.56
C PHE A 331 -19.71 -21.22 11.93
N VAL A 332 -20.39 -20.60 10.94
CA VAL A 332 -21.61 -19.78 11.16
C VAL A 332 -22.86 -20.64 11.41
N GLN A 333 -22.86 -21.92 11.02
CA GLN A 333 -24.00 -22.84 11.23
C GLN A 333 -24.08 -23.49 12.63
N LEU A 334 -23.17 -23.14 13.56
CA LEU A 334 -23.25 -23.63 14.93
C LEU A 334 -24.37 -22.91 15.73
N PRO A 335 -25.13 -23.60 16.59
CA PRO A 335 -26.28 -23.01 17.30
C PRO A 335 -25.91 -21.85 18.24
N HIS A 336 -26.88 -20.94 18.41
CA HIS A 336 -26.79 -19.57 18.96
C HIS A 336 -26.11 -19.38 20.34
N ALA A 337 -25.85 -20.44 21.11
CA ALA A 337 -25.28 -20.33 22.44
C ALA A 337 -23.75 -20.06 22.47
N VAL A 338 -23.04 -20.14 21.33
CA VAL A 338 -21.56 -20.02 21.27
C VAL A 338 -21.07 -18.87 20.37
N HIS A 339 -21.98 -18.02 19.88
CA HIS A 339 -21.69 -17.05 18.81
C HIS A 339 -20.67 -15.96 19.16
N ALA A 340 -20.60 -15.50 20.41
CA ALA A 340 -19.70 -14.40 20.77
C ALA A 340 -18.21 -14.81 20.80
N VAL A 341 -17.90 -16.02 21.29
CA VAL A 341 -16.51 -16.50 21.42
C VAL A 341 -15.98 -17.02 20.07
N HIS A 342 -16.86 -17.60 19.25
CA HIS A 342 -16.45 -18.24 18.00
C HIS A 342 -16.30 -17.27 16.82
N ALA A 343 -17.04 -16.16 16.79
CA ALA A 343 -16.85 -15.13 15.76
C ALA A 343 -15.44 -14.51 15.83
N VAL A 344 -14.92 -14.29 17.03
CA VAL A 344 -13.55 -13.79 17.23
C VAL A 344 -12.52 -14.82 16.74
N HIS A 345 -12.67 -16.10 17.08
CA HIS A 345 -11.74 -17.14 16.61
C HIS A 345 -11.78 -17.35 15.09
N ALA A 346 -12.94 -17.25 14.45
CA ALA A 346 -13.06 -17.36 13.00
C ALA A 346 -12.35 -16.21 12.26
N VAL A 347 -12.50 -14.96 12.75
CA VAL A 347 -11.77 -13.81 12.20
C VAL A 347 -10.26 -13.95 12.41
N HIS A 348 -9.82 -14.40 13.59
CA HIS A 348 -8.40 -14.66 13.84
C HIS A 348 -7.84 -15.80 12.97
N ALA A 349 -8.62 -16.85 12.68
CA ALA A 349 -8.24 -17.93 11.77
C ALA A 349 -8.12 -17.43 10.32
N VAL A 350 -9.06 -16.61 9.86
CA VAL A 350 -8.99 -15.95 8.54
C VAL A 350 -7.74 -15.07 8.44
N HIS A 351 -7.41 -14.29 9.48
CA HIS A 351 -6.18 -13.50 9.54
C HIS A 351 -4.91 -14.36 9.53
N ALA A 352 -4.88 -15.45 10.30
CA ALA A 352 -3.74 -16.36 10.34
C ALA A 352 -3.51 -17.02 8.97
N VAL A 353 -4.58 -17.38 8.27
CA VAL A 353 -4.47 -17.97 6.93
C VAL A 353 -4.13 -16.91 5.87
N HIS A 354 -4.63 -15.68 5.96
CA HIS A 354 -4.18 -14.59 5.10
C HIS A 354 -2.70 -14.29 5.29
N ALA A 355 -2.21 -14.28 6.54
CA ALA A 355 -0.79 -14.14 6.86
C ALA A 355 0.02 -15.33 6.31
N ALA A 356 -0.48 -16.56 6.43
CA ALA A 356 0.16 -17.75 5.88
C ALA A 356 0.18 -17.75 4.34
N ALA A 357 -0.92 -17.37 3.68
CA ALA A 357 -1.00 -17.25 2.23
C ALA A 357 -0.09 -16.14 1.70
N ALA A 358 0.02 -15.01 2.43
CA ALA A 358 0.97 -13.95 2.16
C ALA A 358 2.42 -14.42 2.25
N GLN A 359 2.75 -15.25 3.27
CA GLN A 359 4.06 -15.88 3.42
C GLN A 359 4.36 -16.88 2.28
N ILE A 360 3.39 -17.73 1.91
CA ILE A 360 3.53 -18.70 0.81
C ILE A 360 3.75 -17.99 -0.53
N ALA A 361 3.08 -16.86 -0.73
CA ALA A 361 3.15 -16.13 -1.98
C ALA A 361 4.35 -15.15 -2.04
N ALA A 362 5.16 -15.02 -0.97
CA ALA A 362 6.40 -14.25 -1.00
C ALA A 362 7.50 -15.03 -1.76
N PRO A 363 8.14 -14.44 -2.79
CA PRO A 363 9.17 -15.13 -3.57
C PRO A 363 10.46 -15.21 -2.72
N GLY A 364 10.55 -16.27 -1.92
CA GLY A 364 11.71 -16.56 -1.05
C GLY A 364 11.87 -18.03 -0.67
N ALA A 365 10.86 -18.88 -0.90
CA ALA A 365 11.05 -20.32 -0.84
C ALA A 365 11.87 -20.74 -2.07
N ALA A 366 13.12 -21.19 -1.84
CA ALA A 366 14.02 -21.66 -2.86
C ALA A 366 13.31 -22.69 -3.77
N ARG A 367 13.14 -22.32 -5.04
CA ARG A 367 12.65 -23.24 -6.08
C ARG A 367 13.70 -24.36 -6.22
N PRO A 368 13.34 -25.65 -6.13
CA PRO A 368 14.28 -26.71 -6.50
C PRO A 368 14.74 -26.49 -7.94
N ALA A 369 16.04 -26.66 -8.18
CA ALA A 369 16.64 -26.45 -9.48
C ALA A 369 15.88 -27.28 -10.55
N PRO A 370 15.53 -26.69 -11.70
CA PRO A 370 14.90 -27.45 -12.76
C PRO A 370 15.87 -28.53 -13.27
N ALA A 371 15.34 -29.73 -13.52
CA ALA A 371 16.07 -30.80 -14.16
C ALA A 371 16.64 -30.32 -15.52
N PRO A 372 17.83 -30.79 -15.92
CA PRO A 372 18.46 -30.38 -17.17
C PRO A 372 17.54 -30.69 -18.36
N VAL A 373 17.19 -29.65 -19.12
CA VAL A 373 16.37 -29.77 -20.33
C VAL A 373 17.29 -30.09 -21.50
N THR A 374 17.03 -31.23 -22.14
CA THR A 374 17.66 -31.65 -23.39
C THR A 374 17.26 -30.69 -24.52
N PRO A 375 18.20 -30.21 -25.36
CA PRO A 375 17.87 -29.23 -26.39
C PRO A 375 17.01 -29.86 -27.49
N ALA A 376 15.89 -29.21 -27.81
CA ALA A 376 15.05 -29.54 -28.94
C ALA A 376 15.68 -29.05 -30.26
N ALA A 377 15.48 -29.84 -31.32
CA ALA A 377 15.98 -29.59 -32.66
C ALA A 377 15.43 -28.29 -33.28
N PRO A 378 16.18 -27.62 -34.17
CA PRO A 378 15.81 -26.34 -34.75
C PRO A 378 14.61 -26.47 -35.70
N VAL A 379 13.59 -25.65 -35.47
CA VAL A 379 12.43 -25.48 -36.37
C VAL A 379 12.75 -24.37 -37.38
N ALA A 380 12.51 -24.67 -38.66
CA ALA A 380 12.74 -23.76 -39.79
C ALA A 380 11.81 -22.53 -39.78
N PRO A 381 12.25 -21.38 -40.33
CA PRO A 381 11.49 -20.15 -40.30
C PRO A 381 10.31 -20.14 -41.29
N VAL A 382 9.13 -19.76 -40.81
CA VAL A 382 7.95 -19.48 -41.64
C VAL A 382 7.89 -17.98 -41.92
N ALA A 383 7.83 -17.63 -43.21
CA ALA A 383 7.78 -16.25 -43.70
C ALA A 383 6.43 -15.56 -43.40
N PRO A 384 6.41 -14.22 -43.18
CA PRO A 384 5.19 -13.50 -42.88
C PRO A 384 4.40 -13.18 -44.16
N ALA A 385 3.10 -13.53 -44.16
CA ALA A 385 2.15 -13.11 -45.18
C ALA A 385 1.71 -11.66 -44.92
N LEU A 386 2.05 -10.78 -45.85
CA LEU A 386 1.55 -9.40 -45.96
C LEU A 386 0.04 -9.41 -46.28
N ARG A 387 -0.74 -8.59 -45.56
CA ARG A 387 -2.10 -8.21 -45.96
C ARG A 387 -2.19 -6.69 -46.18
N PRO A 388 -2.96 -6.23 -47.19
CA PRO A 388 -2.94 -4.85 -47.63
C PRO A 388 -3.90 -3.95 -46.86
N LEU A 389 -3.47 -2.69 -46.73
CA LEU A 389 -4.24 -1.53 -46.29
C LEU A 389 -5.26 -1.10 -47.36
N HIS A 390 -6.47 -0.73 -46.93
CA HIS A 390 -7.42 0.05 -47.72
C HIS A 390 -8.19 1.03 -46.80
N PRO A 391 -8.79 2.10 -47.35
CA PRO A 391 -8.59 3.45 -46.84
C PRO A 391 -9.86 4.06 -46.22
N SER A 392 -9.61 5.17 -45.54
CA SER A 392 -10.52 6.14 -44.94
C SER A 392 -11.80 6.43 -45.74
N ARG A 393 -12.92 6.57 -45.03
CA ARG A 393 -14.04 7.42 -45.46
C ARG A 393 -14.43 8.41 -44.38
N VAL A 394 -14.36 9.66 -44.83
CA VAL A 394 -14.94 10.90 -44.30
C VAL A 394 -16.46 10.78 -44.19
N ILE A 395 -17.05 11.24 -43.09
CA ILE A 395 -18.41 11.79 -43.09
C ILE A 395 -18.41 13.12 -42.34
N SER A 396 -18.86 14.13 -43.07
CA SER A 396 -19.07 15.52 -42.66
C SER A 396 -20.41 15.68 -41.91
N ALA A 397 -20.51 16.80 -41.20
CA ALA A 397 -21.65 17.31 -40.45
C ALA A 397 -23.02 17.30 -41.16
N ALA A 398 -24.06 17.21 -40.34
CA ALA A 398 -25.28 18.01 -40.41
C ALA A 398 -25.77 18.27 -38.98
#